data_AF-A0A0K2RWV1-F1
#
_entry.id   AF-A0A0K2RWV1-F1
#
_cell.length_a   1.000
_cell.length_b   1.000
_cell.length_c   1.000
_cell.angle_alpha   90.00
_cell.angle_beta   90.00
_cell.angle_gamma   90.00
#
_symmetry.space_group_name_H-M   'P 1'
#
loop_
_entity.id
_entity.type
_entity.pdbx_description
1 polymer ?
#
loop_
_entity_poly.entity_id
_entity_poly.type
_entity_poly.pdbx_seq_one_letter_code
_entity_poly.pdbx_strand_id
1 'polypeptide(L)'
;MSIFSSRRALFKGAAALTVAGALGAHHAGEQSAQAATLDVKTTPLTFKVTEASFDISGFNLSYEITGLQAVLDTGLYTPYIEAGYYTKEKGFRQFYFFSLEPKKRIENDVYIRHHIINRDITGGPNANYGIRLSLRPRREQYTILRTLEVRPTIDTEFAWAPFIVDIDMDGEYAPDIYRSCKAKVLLLDKDRCFHPQRAVTRGDLMDAIYRSARSPKVKLPARSPFPDLSPKDERYAAYIWAYQNGLTSGWSDGKMHPEAVASRATMAAFFYRYKHLPSSTGTRWYNPTTPADMKPGSPFFVECSWLHSSVNIDTSYYYKSKDFRPTKIATREELARVLSMLDMLDTIPNSPYLDD
;
A
#
# COMPACT_ATOMS: atom_id res chain seq x y z
N MET A 1 27.76 8.13 -87.62
CA MET A 1 28.45 9.06 -86.71
C MET A 1 28.86 8.25 -85.49
N SER A 2 30.04 7.61 -85.47
CA SER A 2 31.40 8.16 -85.27
C SER A 2 31.66 8.48 -83.79
N ILE A 3 32.72 8.05 -83.08
CA ILE A 3 33.95 7.26 -83.34
C ILE A 3 34.58 7.01 -81.94
N PHE A 4 35.20 5.83 -81.70
CA PHE A 4 36.40 5.48 -80.89
C PHE A 4 36.54 5.97 -79.42
N SER A 5 36.83 5.12 -78.40
CA SER A 5 37.95 4.18 -78.14
C SER A 5 39.17 4.79 -77.40
N SER A 6 39.72 3.95 -76.50
CA SER A 6 41.08 3.98 -75.90
C SER A 6 41.29 4.88 -74.66
N ARG A 7 42.21 4.67 -73.71
CA ARG A 7 43.13 3.58 -73.29
C ARG A 7 43.83 4.06 -71.99
N ARG A 8 44.07 3.15 -71.04
CA ARG A 8 45.30 2.90 -70.24
C ARG A 8 46.33 4.03 -69.94
N ALA A 9 46.72 4.12 -68.66
CA ALA A 9 48.07 3.82 -68.09
C ALA A 9 48.85 4.94 -67.33
N LEU A 10 49.21 4.56 -66.09
CA LEU A 10 50.50 4.65 -65.36
C LEU A 10 51.25 5.99 -65.08
N PHE A 11 51.36 6.24 -63.75
CA PHE A 11 52.55 6.53 -62.91
C PHE A 11 53.53 7.71 -63.15
N LYS A 12 53.77 8.43 -62.02
CA LYS A 12 54.95 9.15 -61.49
C LYS A 12 54.50 10.55 -61.02
N GLY A 13 54.81 11.10 -59.85
CA GLY A 13 55.67 10.76 -58.71
C GLY A 13 55.88 12.07 -57.91
N ALA A 14 56.31 11.94 -56.64
CA ALA A 14 56.88 12.98 -55.77
C ALA A 14 55.95 14.02 -55.09
N ALA A 15 55.60 13.69 -53.84
CA ALA A 15 55.80 14.48 -52.62
C ALA A 15 55.74 16.02 -52.65
N ALA A 16 54.75 16.57 -51.93
CA ALA A 16 54.97 17.69 -51.02
C ALA A 16 54.08 17.50 -49.78
N LEU A 17 54.70 17.21 -48.63
CA LEU A 17 54.09 17.37 -47.32
C LEU A 17 53.74 18.85 -47.11
N THR A 18 52.52 19.16 -46.67
CA THR A 18 52.24 19.74 -45.33
C THR A 18 50.75 20.08 -45.13
N VAL A 19 50.14 19.36 -44.19
CA VAL A 19 49.27 19.83 -43.09
C VAL A 19 47.89 20.45 -43.39
N ALA A 20 46.89 19.62 -43.05
CA ALA A 20 45.64 19.90 -42.29
C ALA A 20 44.32 20.21 -43.01
N GLY A 21 43.33 19.40 -42.59
CA GLY A 21 41.89 19.58 -42.81
C GLY A 21 41.18 18.26 -43.11
N ALA A 22 41.43 17.12 -42.43
CA ALA A 22 41.13 16.86 -41.02
C ALA A 22 39.72 17.26 -40.55
N LEU A 23 38.69 17.16 -41.40
CA LEU A 23 37.29 17.37 -40.98
C LEU A 23 36.28 16.29 -41.44
N GLY A 24 36.73 15.26 -42.18
CA GLY A 24 35.85 14.17 -42.66
C GLY A 24 36.06 12.80 -42.00
N ALA A 25 37.17 12.60 -41.28
CA ALA A 25 37.54 11.31 -40.70
C ALA A 25 37.51 11.29 -39.16
N HIS A 26 37.48 12.46 -38.51
CA HIS A 26 37.39 12.55 -37.05
C HIS A 26 35.98 12.22 -36.53
N HIS A 27 34.90 12.54 -37.23
CA HIS A 27 33.55 12.22 -36.72
C HIS A 27 33.11 10.76 -36.86
N ALA A 28 33.65 10.02 -37.85
CA ALA A 28 33.44 8.57 -37.94
C ALA A 28 34.45 7.79 -37.09
N GLY A 29 35.68 8.32 -36.92
CA GLY A 29 36.75 7.72 -36.13
C GLY A 29 36.59 7.93 -34.61
N GLU A 30 36.11 9.10 -34.16
CA GLU A 30 35.97 9.43 -32.74
C GLU A 30 34.74 8.77 -32.11
N GLN A 31 33.67 8.55 -32.87
CA GLN A 31 32.55 7.71 -32.40
C GLN A 31 32.92 6.21 -32.32
N SER A 32 33.96 5.78 -33.04
CA SER A 32 34.50 4.41 -32.96
C SER A 32 35.68 4.25 -32.00
N ALA A 33 36.27 5.34 -31.47
CA ALA A 33 37.50 5.29 -30.68
C ALA A 33 37.32 5.58 -29.18
N GLN A 34 36.10 5.93 -28.74
CA GLN A 34 35.77 6.07 -27.30
C GLN A 34 34.78 5.02 -26.78
N ALA A 35 34.52 3.98 -27.57
CA ALA A 35 34.02 2.71 -27.07
C ALA A 35 35.24 1.82 -26.78
N ALA A 36 35.98 2.12 -25.70
CA ALA A 36 36.58 1.01 -24.97
C ALA A 36 35.38 0.16 -24.56
N THR A 37 35.12 -0.90 -25.33
CA THR A 37 33.96 -1.77 -25.18
C THR A 37 34.02 -2.33 -23.78
N LEU A 38 33.34 -1.67 -22.84
CA LEU A 38 33.11 -2.17 -21.51
C LEU A 38 32.48 -3.55 -21.71
N ASP A 39 33.25 -4.61 -21.46
CA ASP A 39 32.73 -5.95 -21.56
C ASP A 39 31.77 -6.14 -20.39
N VAL A 40 30.49 -5.94 -20.69
CA VAL A 40 29.39 -6.06 -19.72
C VAL A 40 29.36 -7.44 -19.06
N LYS A 41 29.93 -8.48 -19.70
CA LYS A 41 30.06 -9.81 -19.10
C LYS A 41 31.05 -9.83 -17.93
N THR A 42 32.10 -9.02 -17.99
CA THR A 42 33.18 -8.98 -17.00
C THR A 42 33.20 -7.72 -16.14
N THR A 43 32.36 -6.73 -16.44
CA THR A 43 32.20 -5.50 -15.65
C THR A 43 31.88 -5.86 -14.20
N PRO A 44 32.63 -5.35 -13.21
CA PRO A 44 32.33 -5.59 -11.81
C PRO A 44 30.98 -4.95 -11.48
N LEU A 45 30.00 -5.81 -11.20
CA LEU A 45 28.64 -5.40 -10.90
C LEU A 45 28.12 -6.31 -9.81
N THR A 46 27.66 -5.72 -8.71
CA THR A 46 27.09 -6.44 -7.57
C THR A 46 25.61 -6.17 -7.51
N PHE A 47 24.81 -7.22 -7.30
CA PHE A 47 23.37 -7.13 -7.11
C PHE A 47 23.00 -7.77 -5.77
N LYS A 48 22.44 -6.97 -4.87
CA LYS A 48 22.05 -7.40 -3.53
C LYS A 48 20.58 -7.06 -3.29
N VAL A 49 19.79 -8.07 -2.96
CA VAL A 49 18.44 -7.86 -2.42
C VAL A 49 18.60 -7.52 -0.95
N THR A 50 18.15 -6.34 -0.54
CA THR A 50 18.21 -5.86 0.85
C THR A 50 16.91 -6.11 1.61
N GLU A 51 15.81 -6.27 0.88
CA GLU A 51 14.50 -6.61 1.44
C GLU A 51 13.71 -7.46 0.44
N ALA A 52 13.08 -8.52 0.94
CA ALA A 52 12.07 -9.29 0.23
C ALA A 52 11.04 -9.76 1.25
N SER A 53 9.95 -9.00 1.41
CA SER A 53 8.93 -9.25 2.44
C SER A 53 7.53 -9.26 1.85
N PHE A 54 6.59 -9.92 2.52
CA PHE A 54 5.16 -9.81 2.23
C PHE A 54 4.47 -9.05 3.34
N ASP A 55 3.55 -8.14 2.99
CA ASP A 55 2.64 -7.48 3.93
C ASP A 55 1.24 -7.27 3.30
N ILE A 56 0.40 -6.47 3.94
CA ILE A 56 -0.95 -6.15 3.44
C ILE A 56 -0.96 -5.32 2.14
N SER A 57 0.14 -4.65 1.80
CA SER A 57 0.31 -3.83 0.59
C SER A 57 0.79 -4.66 -0.61
N GLY A 58 1.47 -5.77 -0.35
CA GLY A 58 1.90 -6.72 -1.38
C GLY A 58 3.26 -7.34 -1.08
N PHE A 59 4.02 -7.60 -2.14
CA PHE A 59 5.41 -8.04 -2.07
C PHE A 59 6.32 -6.81 -2.11
N ASN A 60 7.00 -6.51 -1.00
CA ASN A 60 7.99 -5.44 -0.92
C ASN A 60 9.35 -5.98 -1.37
N LEU A 61 9.99 -5.25 -2.27
CA LEU A 61 11.29 -5.61 -2.83
C LEU A 61 12.22 -4.38 -2.80
N SER A 62 13.25 -4.44 -1.96
CA SER A 62 14.37 -3.48 -1.95
C SER A 62 15.66 -4.13 -2.43
N TYR A 63 16.43 -3.38 -3.20
CA TYR A 63 17.74 -3.86 -3.68
C TYR A 63 18.74 -2.72 -3.90
N GLU A 64 20.00 -3.12 -3.90
CA GLU A 64 21.17 -2.29 -4.17
C GLU A 64 21.95 -2.89 -5.35
N ILE A 65 22.36 -2.02 -6.29
CA ILE A 65 23.23 -2.38 -7.41
C ILE A 65 24.46 -1.47 -7.40
N THR A 66 25.65 -2.04 -7.39
CA THR A 66 26.91 -1.27 -7.55
C THR A 66 27.58 -1.57 -8.88
N GLY A 67 28.29 -0.60 -9.45
CA GLY A 67 28.87 -0.68 -10.80
C GLY A 67 27.87 -0.44 -11.93
N LEU A 68 26.64 -0.04 -11.61
CA LEU A 68 25.59 0.19 -12.61
C LEU A 68 25.84 1.45 -13.45
N GLN A 69 26.49 2.47 -12.87
CA GLN A 69 26.74 3.74 -13.56
C GLN A 69 27.58 3.52 -14.82
N ALA A 70 28.64 2.70 -14.73
CA ALA A 70 29.49 2.36 -15.87
C ALA A 70 28.71 1.69 -17.00
N VAL A 71 27.75 0.81 -16.69
CA VAL A 71 26.89 0.15 -17.69
C VAL A 71 25.98 1.16 -18.38
N LEU A 72 25.37 2.06 -17.61
CA LEU A 72 24.45 3.08 -18.12
C LEU A 72 25.16 4.14 -18.97
N ASP A 73 26.37 4.55 -18.58
CA ASP A 73 27.18 5.55 -19.29
C ASP A 73 27.55 5.11 -20.70
N THR A 74 27.63 3.79 -20.96
CA THR A 74 27.85 3.28 -22.32
C THR A 74 26.70 3.62 -23.28
N GLY A 75 25.47 3.77 -22.77
CA GLY A 75 24.25 3.95 -23.58
C GLY A 75 23.89 2.77 -24.50
N LEU A 76 24.66 1.67 -24.46
CA LEU A 76 24.52 0.50 -25.32
C LEU A 76 23.57 -0.55 -24.74
N TYR A 77 23.39 -0.54 -23.42
CA TYR A 77 22.63 -1.54 -22.69
C TYR A 77 21.53 -0.92 -21.84
N THR A 78 20.46 -1.68 -21.66
CA THR A 78 19.37 -1.35 -20.74
C THR A 78 19.31 -2.43 -19.67
N PRO A 79 19.53 -2.08 -18.40
CA PRO A 79 19.37 -3.01 -17.30
C PRO A 79 17.88 -3.18 -16.97
N TYR A 80 17.47 -4.40 -16.61
CA TYR A 80 16.11 -4.69 -16.20
C TYR A 80 16.07 -5.49 -14.91
N ILE A 81 15.08 -5.19 -14.07
CA ILE A 81 14.69 -6.07 -12.98
C ILE A 81 13.55 -6.96 -13.41
N GLU A 82 13.71 -8.25 -13.15
CA GLU A 82 12.70 -9.28 -13.34
C GLU A 82 12.44 -9.93 -11.97
N ALA A 83 11.22 -9.83 -11.45
CA ALA A 83 10.80 -10.60 -10.29
C ALA A 83 9.82 -11.69 -10.73
N GLY A 84 10.03 -12.88 -10.19
CA GLY A 84 9.27 -14.06 -10.55
C GLY A 84 9.31 -15.11 -9.45
N TYR A 85 8.59 -16.20 -9.69
CA TYR A 85 8.63 -17.38 -8.84
C TYR A 85 8.84 -18.65 -9.68
N TYR A 86 9.53 -19.61 -9.09
CA TYR A 86 9.82 -20.90 -9.70
C TYR A 86 8.63 -21.85 -9.55
N THR A 87 8.20 -22.40 -10.67
CA THR A 87 7.18 -23.47 -10.73
C THR A 87 7.84 -24.77 -11.20
N LYS A 88 7.32 -25.93 -10.75
CA LYS A 88 7.84 -27.24 -11.15
C LYS A 88 7.71 -27.49 -12.67
N GLU A 89 6.65 -26.98 -13.29
CA GLU A 89 6.31 -27.28 -14.68
C GLU A 89 6.84 -26.26 -15.69
N LYS A 90 6.82 -24.96 -15.35
CA LYS A 90 7.11 -23.86 -16.29
C LYS A 90 8.42 -23.12 -15.98
N GLY A 91 9.17 -23.56 -14.96
CA GLY A 91 10.37 -22.86 -14.53
C GLY A 91 10.07 -21.47 -13.94
N PHE A 92 10.95 -20.50 -14.17
CA PHE A 92 10.82 -19.14 -13.66
C PHE A 92 9.65 -18.41 -14.33
N ARG A 93 8.59 -18.15 -13.58
CA ARG A 93 7.43 -17.37 -14.01
C ARG A 93 7.57 -15.94 -13.53
N GLN A 94 7.83 -15.04 -14.48
CA GLN A 94 7.91 -13.60 -14.23
C GLN A 94 6.52 -13.01 -13.98
N PHE A 95 6.42 -12.14 -12.98
CA PHE A 95 5.22 -11.33 -12.71
C PHE A 95 5.52 -9.83 -12.63
N TYR A 96 6.79 -9.44 -12.53
CA TYR A 96 7.20 -8.05 -12.49
C TYR A 96 8.40 -7.81 -13.40
N PHE A 97 8.37 -6.70 -14.13
CA PHE A 97 9.41 -6.29 -15.07
C PHE A 97 9.56 -4.77 -15.08
N PHE A 98 10.77 -4.26 -14.90
CA PHE A 98 11.00 -2.82 -14.96
C PHE A 98 12.37 -2.46 -15.53
N SER A 99 12.41 -1.47 -16.43
CA SER A 99 13.63 -0.90 -17.00
C SER A 99 14.32 0.04 -16.02
N LEU A 100 15.61 -0.16 -15.77
CA LEU A 100 16.42 0.67 -14.90
C LEU A 100 16.94 1.89 -15.68
N GLU A 101 16.09 2.91 -15.83
CA GLU A 101 16.47 4.19 -16.43
C GLU A 101 16.89 5.21 -15.34
N PRO A 102 18.07 5.84 -15.45
CA PRO A 102 18.50 6.85 -14.49
C PRO A 102 17.72 8.15 -14.73
N LYS A 103 16.71 8.41 -13.90
CA LYS A 103 16.05 9.74 -13.80
C LYS A 103 16.76 10.69 -12.82
N LYS A 104 17.62 10.15 -11.97
CA LYS A 104 18.47 10.85 -10.99
C LYS A 104 19.88 10.28 -11.06
N ARG A 105 20.89 11.06 -10.65
CA ARG A 105 22.29 10.64 -10.61
C ARG A 105 22.47 9.51 -9.58
N ILE A 106 23.25 8.48 -9.91
CA ILE A 106 23.61 7.42 -8.97
C ILE A 106 24.62 8.00 -7.97
N GLU A 107 24.25 8.05 -6.70
CA GLU A 107 25.12 8.57 -5.63
C GLU A 107 26.10 7.49 -5.20
N ASN A 108 27.40 7.81 -5.15
CA ASN A 108 28.47 6.91 -4.72
C ASN A 108 28.51 5.54 -5.45
N ASP A 109 28.06 5.49 -6.71
CA ASP A 109 27.93 4.27 -7.52
C ASP A 109 27.02 3.19 -6.89
N VAL A 110 26.11 3.58 -5.98
CA VAL A 110 25.10 2.69 -5.40
C VAL A 110 23.72 3.09 -5.91
N TYR A 111 23.10 2.18 -6.65
CA TYR A 111 21.74 2.35 -7.13
C TYR A 111 20.77 1.60 -6.23
N ILE A 112 19.87 2.33 -5.56
CA ILE A 112 18.90 1.78 -4.61
C ILE A 112 17.49 2.00 -5.13
N ARG A 113 16.66 0.94 -5.08
CA ARG A 113 15.22 1.05 -5.38
C ARG A 113 14.41 0.15 -4.46
N HIS A 114 13.19 0.61 -4.21
CA HIS A 114 12.15 -0.11 -3.53
C HIS A 114 10.90 -0.20 -4.42
N HIS A 115 10.24 -1.35 -4.41
CA HIS A 115 9.01 -1.61 -5.16
C HIS A 115 8.00 -2.30 -4.25
N ILE A 116 6.73 -1.89 -4.37
CA ILE A 116 5.59 -2.60 -3.79
C ILE A 116 4.85 -3.25 -4.96
N ILE A 117 4.82 -4.58 -4.99
CA ILE A 117 4.23 -5.36 -6.07
C ILE A 117 2.93 -5.97 -5.58
N ASN A 118 1.84 -5.75 -6.31
CA ASN A 118 0.51 -6.22 -5.92
C ASN A 118 0.51 -7.74 -5.68
N ARG A 119 -0.05 -8.18 -4.54
CA ARG A 119 -0.17 -9.59 -4.15
C ARG A 119 -0.92 -10.43 -5.19
N ASP A 120 -1.89 -9.87 -5.90
CA ASP A 120 -2.75 -10.62 -6.82
C ASP A 120 -2.00 -11.17 -8.05
N ILE A 121 -0.82 -10.64 -8.34
CA ILE A 121 0.02 -11.08 -9.46
C ILE A 121 1.23 -11.93 -9.03
N THR A 122 1.48 -12.06 -7.72
CA THR A 122 2.62 -12.83 -7.19
C THR A 122 2.22 -14.29 -6.91
N GLY A 123 3.18 -15.10 -6.46
CA GLY A 123 2.91 -16.47 -6.03
C GLY A 123 2.44 -16.59 -4.57
N GLY A 124 2.20 -15.46 -3.89
CA GLY A 124 1.93 -15.42 -2.45
C GLY A 124 3.19 -15.64 -1.58
N PRO A 125 3.07 -15.57 -0.24
CA PRO A 125 4.21 -15.57 0.68
C PRO A 125 5.05 -16.85 0.64
N ASN A 126 4.45 -17.98 0.25
CA ASN A 126 5.12 -19.29 0.24
C ASN A 126 5.75 -19.65 -1.13
N ALA A 127 5.74 -18.72 -2.10
CA ALA A 127 6.33 -19.01 -3.40
C ALA A 127 7.86 -19.08 -3.35
N ASN A 128 8.45 -19.83 -4.26
CA ASN A 128 9.90 -19.89 -4.42
C ASN A 128 10.35 -18.72 -5.32
N TYR A 129 10.68 -17.57 -4.73
CA TYR A 129 10.99 -16.35 -5.48
C TYR A 129 12.40 -16.35 -6.08
N GLY A 130 12.53 -15.66 -7.21
CA GLY A 130 13.81 -15.28 -7.79
C GLY A 130 13.75 -13.84 -8.29
N ILE A 131 14.80 -13.08 -8.00
CA ILE A 131 14.96 -11.71 -8.50
C ILE A 131 16.18 -11.71 -9.41
N ARG A 132 16.01 -11.19 -10.62
CA ARG A 132 17.05 -11.14 -11.64
C ARG A 132 17.32 -9.71 -12.06
N LEU A 133 18.60 -9.38 -12.17
CA LEU A 133 19.08 -8.25 -12.94
C LEU A 133 19.58 -8.79 -14.30
N SER A 134 18.93 -8.37 -15.39
CA SER A 134 19.33 -8.73 -16.74
C SER A 134 19.86 -7.51 -17.51
N LEU A 135 20.95 -7.70 -18.24
CA LEU A 135 21.55 -6.67 -19.10
C LEU A 135 21.24 -7.01 -20.56
N ARG A 136 20.49 -6.14 -21.23
CA ARG A 136 20.05 -6.36 -22.62
C ARG A 136 20.55 -5.24 -23.54
N PRO A 137 21.00 -5.55 -24.77
CA PRO A 137 21.37 -4.53 -25.74
C PRO A 137 20.19 -3.64 -26.11
N ARG A 138 20.42 -2.33 -26.25
CA ARG A 138 19.38 -1.35 -26.59
C ARG A 138 18.73 -1.63 -27.96
N ARG A 139 19.51 -2.16 -28.91
CA ARG A 139 19.08 -2.51 -30.27
C ARG A 139 18.54 -3.94 -30.42
N GLU A 140 18.78 -4.80 -29.43
CA GLU A 140 18.37 -6.21 -29.44
C GLU A 140 17.77 -6.58 -28.08
N GLN A 141 16.63 -5.95 -27.75
CA GLN A 141 16.04 -6.02 -26.40
C GLN A 141 15.57 -7.43 -25.97
N TYR A 142 15.57 -8.40 -26.89
CA TYR A 142 15.25 -9.80 -26.63
C TYR A 142 16.48 -10.66 -26.31
N THR A 143 17.70 -10.16 -26.56
CA THR A 143 18.95 -10.85 -26.25
C THR A 143 19.38 -10.53 -24.82
N ILE A 144 19.55 -11.56 -23.99
CA ILE A 144 20.07 -11.41 -22.62
C ILE A 144 21.56 -11.75 -22.63
N LEU A 145 22.42 -10.79 -22.26
CA LEU A 145 23.87 -10.98 -22.29
C LEU A 145 24.47 -11.42 -20.96
N ARG A 146 23.87 -10.97 -19.86
CA ARG A 146 24.27 -11.31 -18.49
C ARG A 146 23.06 -11.26 -17.59
N THR A 147 23.00 -12.21 -16.67
CA THR A 147 21.99 -12.28 -15.62
C THR A 147 22.69 -12.46 -14.28
N LEU A 148 22.32 -11.64 -13.30
CA LEU A 148 22.62 -11.88 -11.89
C LEU A 148 21.31 -12.26 -11.20
N GLU A 149 21.29 -13.38 -10.51
CA GLU A 149 20.10 -13.88 -9.82
C GLU A 149 20.35 -13.98 -8.33
N VAL A 150 19.37 -13.53 -7.55
CA VAL A 150 19.30 -13.72 -6.11
C VAL A 150 18.01 -14.47 -5.80
N ARG A 151 18.11 -15.49 -4.94
CA ARG A 151 16.97 -16.21 -4.37
C ARG A 151 16.80 -15.78 -2.92
N PRO A 152 15.97 -14.76 -2.65
CA PRO A 152 15.78 -14.30 -1.29
C PRO A 152 14.93 -15.29 -0.51
N THR A 153 15.25 -15.46 0.78
CA THR A 153 14.28 -15.97 1.74
C THR A 153 13.23 -14.87 1.93
N ILE A 154 11.96 -15.21 1.79
CA ILE A 154 10.88 -14.25 1.99
C ILE A 154 10.64 -14.09 3.47
N ASP A 155 10.76 -12.86 3.94
CA ASP A 155 10.27 -12.50 5.26
C ASP A 155 8.73 -12.41 5.22
N THR A 156 8.11 -13.37 5.89
CA THR A 156 6.65 -13.45 6.02
C THR A 156 6.19 -13.06 7.43
N GLU A 157 7.10 -12.67 8.33
CA GLU A 157 6.78 -12.27 9.70
C GLU A 157 5.72 -11.16 9.71
N PHE A 158 5.79 -10.26 8.72
CA PHE A 158 4.86 -9.14 8.49
C PHE A 158 3.72 -9.45 7.49
N ALA A 159 3.71 -10.64 6.88
CA ALA A 159 2.66 -11.05 5.93
C ALA A 159 1.32 -11.28 6.63
N TRP A 160 1.36 -11.50 7.95
CA TRP A 160 0.21 -11.83 8.77
C TRP A 160 -0.24 -10.68 9.68
N ALA A 161 0.56 -9.61 9.82
CA ALA A 161 0.28 -8.44 10.65
C ALA A 161 0.57 -7.14 9.88
N PRO A 162 -0.41 -6.23 9.66
CA PRO A 162 -0.17 -4.98 8.95
C PRO A 162 0.95 -4.16 9.62
N PHE A 163 2.08 -3.91 8.95
CA PHE A 163 3.03 -2.91 9.46
C PHE A 163 2.35 -1.53 9.45
N ILE A 164 1.98 -1.04 10.64
CA ILE A 164 1.39 0.28 10.84
C ILE A 164 2.48 1.17 11.43
N VAL A 165 2.85 2.23 10.70
CA VAL A 165 4.08 3.02 10.94
C VAL A 165 4.12 3.66 12.33
N ASP A 166 2.97 4.09 12.83
CA ASP A 166 2.83 4.84 14.08
C ASP A 166 2.22 4.01 15.23
N ILE A 167 2.24 2.67 15.12
CA ILE A 167 1.76 1.77 16.17
C ILE A 167 2.89 0.85 16.63
N ASP A 168 3.14 0.89 17.93
CA ASP A 168 3.95 -0.10 18.63
C ASP A 168 3.20 -1.44 18.71
N MET A 169 3.83 -2.54 18.29
CA MET A 169 3.27 -3.90 18.33
C MET A 169 2.92 -4.37 19.73
N ASP A 170 3.67 -3.89 20.74
CA ASP A 170 3.45 -4.22 22.14
C ASP A 170 2.45 -3.26 22.82
N GLY A 171 1.90 -2.30 22.06
CA GLY A 171 0.91 -1.36 22.54
C GLY A 171 -0.41 -2.02 22.93
N GLU A 172 -1.03 -1.56 24.01
CA GLU A 172 -2.24 -2.20 24.58
C GLU A 172 -3.44 -2.27 23.61
N TYR A 173 -3.57 -1.29 22.72
CA TYR A 173 -4.62 -1.26 21.68
C TYR A 173 -4.19 -1.91 20.35
N ALA A 174 -2.92 -2.28 20.19
CA ALA A 174 -2.39 -2.76 18.93
C ALA A 174 -3.18 -3.95 18.37
N PRO A 175 -3.55 -4.99 19.15
CA PRO A 175 -4.33 -6.10 18.61
C PRO A 175 -5.67 -5.68 17.98
N ASP A 176 -6.37 -4.73 18.60
CA ASP A 176 -7.68 -4.26 18.13
C ASP A 176 -7.55 -3.38 16.88
N ILE A 177 -6.51 -2.56 16.82
CA ILE A 177 -6.16 -1.75 15.65
C ILE A 177 -5.84 -2.65 14.46
N TYR A 178 -5.00 -3.65 14.67
CA TYR A 178 -4.58 -4.60 13.64
C TYR A 178 -5.78 -5.40 13.10
N ARG A 179 -6.65 -5.92 13.98
CA ARG A 179 -7.89 -6.60 13.58
C ARG A 179 -8.79 -5.69 12.76
N SER A 180 -8.98 -4.44 13.20
CA SER A 180 -9.85 -3.47 12.52
C SER A 180 -9.34 -3.10 11.13
N CYS A 181 -8.02 -2.94 10.98
CA CYS A 181 -7.38 -2.67 9.70
C CYS A 181 -7.41 -3.88 8.77
N LYS A 182 -7.13 -5.08 9.30
CA LYS A 182 -7.21 -6.35 8.56
C LYS A 182 -8.63 -6.59 8.00
N ALA A 183 -9.66 -6.27 8.77
CA ALA A 183 -11.06 -6.35 8.34
C ALA A 183 -11.48 -5.21 7.39
N LYS A 184 -10.59 -4.24 7.11
CA LYS A 184 -10.85 -3.03 6.30
C LYS A 184 -12.00 -2.17 6.83
N VAL A 185 -12.27 -2.25 8.12
CA VAL A 185 -13.29 -1.44 8.82
C VAL A 185 -12.71 -0.10 9.21
N LEU A 186 -11.47 -0.06 9.69
CA LEU A 186 -10.70 1.16 9.85
C LEU A 186 -9.57 1.17 8.82
N LEU A 187 -9.30 2.34 8.25
CA LEU A 187 -8.29 2.53 7.22
C LEU A 187 -7.09 3.30 7.75
N LEU A 188 -5.93 2.97 7.20
CA LEU A 188 -4.69 3.74 7.34
C LEU A 188 -4.71 4.92 6.37
N ASP A 189 -3.91 5.95 6.66
CA ASP A 189 -3.66 7.01 5.70
C ASP A 189 -2.69 6.57 4.58
N LYS A 190 -2.36 7.51 3.69
CA LYS A 190 -1.45 7.28 2.55
C LYS A 190 -0.02 6.94 2.98
N ASP A 191 0.39 7.34 4.19
CA ASP A 191 1.74 7.16 4.73
C ASP A 191 1.82 5.92 5.64
N ARG A 192 0.74 5.13 5.71
CA ARG A 192 0.56 3.93 6.53
C ARG A 192 0.50 4.21 8.05
N CYS A 193 0.07 5.42 8.42
CA CYS A 193 -0.21 5.79 9.81
C CYS A 193 -1.69 5.56 10.16
N PHE A 194 -1.95 5.02 11.35
CA PHE A 194 -3.28 4.82 11.89
C PHE A 194 -3.80 6.03 12.67
N HIS A 195 -2.90 6.83 13.26
CA HIS A 195 -3.16 7.97 14.13
C HIS A 195 -3.98 7.59 15.38
N PRO A 196 -3.45 6.76 16.29
CA PRO A 196 -4.22 6.15 17.39
C PRO A 196 -4.93 7.19 18.28
N GLN A 197 -4.24 8.29 18.58
CA GLN A 197 -4.73 9.36 19.46
C GLN A 197 -5.60 10.40 18.75
N ARG A 198 -5.78 10.31 17.42
CA ARG A 198 -6.64 11.26 16.70
C ARG A 198 -8.08 11.11 17.19
N ALA A 199 -8.71 12.24 17.48
CA ALA A 199 -10.13 12.32 17.80
C ALA A 199 -10.98 11.73 16.67
N VAL A 200 -11.91 10.84 17.00
CA VAL A 200 -12.87 10.32 16.00
C VAL A 200 -13.96 11.34 15.72
N THR A 201 -14.38 11.42 14.46
CA THR A 201 -15.52 12.24 14.05
C THR A 201 -16.79 11.40 13.96
N ARG A 202 -17.95 12.04 13.91
CA ARG A 202 -19.22 11.36 13.61
C ARG A 202 -19.17 10.61 12.27
N GLY A 203 -18.45 11.18 11.30
CA GLY A 203 -18.17 10.57 10.01
C GLY A 203 -17.39 9.27 10.13
N ASP A 204 -16.37 9.23 10.98
CA ASP A 204 -15.60 8.01 11.27
C ASP A 204 -16.50 6.92 11.87
N LEU A 205 -17.39 7.26 12.81
CA LEU A 205 -18.33 6.31 13.41
C LEU A 205 -19.30 5.72 12.39
N MET A 206 -19.90 6.56 11.54
CA MET A 206 -20.82 6.13 10.48
C MET A 206 -20.14 5.24 9.46
N ASP A 207 -18.94 5.61 9.00
CA ASP A 207 -18.19 4.84 8.01
C ASP A 207 -17.72 3.49 8.58
N ALA A 208 -17.21 3.46 9.81
CA ALA A 208 -16.79 2.22 10.47
C ALA A 208 -17.98 1.26 10.65
N ILE A 209 -19.13 1.74 11.14
CA ILE A 209 -20.32 0.89 11.30
C ILE A 209 -20.80 0.40 9.92
N TYR A 210 -20.85 1.25 8.90
CA TYR A 210 -21.24 0.86 7.54
C TYR A 210 -20.33 -0.22 6.95
N ARG A 211 -19.00 -0.07 7.09
CA ARG A 211 -18.02 -1.07 6.66
C ARG A 211 -18.17 -2.37 7.42
N SER A 212 -18.37 -2.31 8.74
CA SER A 212 -18.60 -3.49 9.58
C SER A 212 -19.89 -4.24 9.21
N ALA A 213 -20.89 -3.54 8.70
CA ALA A 213 -22.11 -4.11 8.12
C ALA A 213 -21.92 -4.67 6.70
N ARG A 214 -20.67 -4.78 6.23
CA ARG A 214 -20.25 -5.15 4.86
C ARG A 214 -20.68 -4.18 3.76
N SER A 215 -20.74 -2.89 4.06
CA SER A 215 -21.05 -1.84 3.08
C SER A 215 -22.30 -2.15 2.24
N PRO A 216 -23.46 -2.39 2.90
CA PRO A 216 -24.68 -2.83 2.23
C PRO A 216 -25.11 -1.83 1.16
N LYS A 217 -25.66 -2.32 0.05
CA LYS A 217 -26.09 -1.46 -1.06
C LYS A 217 -27.15 -0.47 -0.60
N VAL A 218 -26.89 0.82 -0.81
CA VAL A 218 -27.76 1.93 -0.38
C VAL A 218 -28.54 2.47 -1.57
N LYS A 219 -29.85 2.68 -1.40
CA LYS A 219 -30.64 3.44 -2.37
C LYS A 219 -30.40 4.93 -2.12
N LEU A 220 -29.44 5.50 -2.84
CA LEU A 220 -29.08 6.91 -2.71
C LEU A 220 -30.18 7.82 -3.28
N PRO A 221 -30.59 8.88 -2.56
CA PRO A 221 -31.55 9.85 -3.08
C PRO A 221 -30.89 10.73 -4.16
N ALA A 222 -31.68 11.15 -5.14
CA ALA A 222 -31.20 12.01 -6.25
C ALA A 222 -30.68 13.37 -5.76
N ARG A 223 -31.22 13.87 -4.64
CA ARG A 223 -30.73 15.04 -3.91
C ARG A 223 -30.38 14.62 -2.49
N SER A 224 -29.24 15.10 -1.98
CA SER A 224 -28.87 14.85 -0.59
C SER A 224 -29.93 15.42 0.37
N PRO A 225 -30.35 14.63 1.38
CA PRO A 225 -31.22 15.12 2.44
C PRO A 225 -30.49 16.10 3.38
N PHE A 226 -29.15 16.13 3.32
CA PHE A 226 -28.31 17.01 4.14
C PHE A 226 -27.53 17.99 3.25
N PRO A 227 -27.62 19.31 3.49
CA PRO A 227 -26.99 20.31 2.64
C PRO A 227 -25.47 20.38 2.77
N ASP A 228 -24.91 19.84 3.85
CA ASP A 228 -23.46 19.74 4.09
C ASP A 228 -22.85 18.44 3.55
N LEU A 229 -23.63 17.59 2.90
CA LEU A 229 -23.15 16.35 2.26
C LEU A 229 -23.25 16.44 0.74
N SER A 230 -22.11 16.25 0.08
CA SER A 230 -22.03 16.12 -1.37
C SER A 230 -22.29 14.67 -1.79
N PRO A 231 -23.16 14.39 -2.78
CA PRO A 231 -23.30 13.04 -3.35
C PRO A 231 -22.02 12.47 -3.99
N LYS A 232 -20.99 13.31 -4.20
CA LYS A 232 -19.67 12.90 -4.70
C LYS A 232 -18.69 12.52 -3.59
N ASP A 233 -19.05 12.71 -2.32
CA ASP A 233 -18.22 12.28 -1.18
C ASP A 233 -18.15 10.75 -1.16
N GLU A 234 -16.93 10.21 -1.02
CA GLU A 234 -16.68 8.77 -0.96
C GLU A 234 -17.44 8.10 0.21
N ARG A 235 -17.66 8.82 1.31
CA ARG A 235 -18.40 8.36 2.49
C ARG A 235 -19.90 8.66 2.42
N TYR A 236 -20.40 9.26 1.33
CA TYR A 236 -21.81 9.63 1.19
C TYR A 236 -22.76 8.45 1.41
N ALA A 237 -22.44 7.28 0.86
CA ALA A 237 -23.25 6.08 1.04
C ALA A 237 -23.35 5.66 2.51
N ALA A 238 -22.25 5.72 3.27
CA ALA A 238 -22.25 5.42 4.69
C ALA A 238 -23.15 6.37 5.48
N TYR A 239 -23.10 7.67 5.17
CA TYR A 239 -23.92 8.68 5.85
C TYR A 239 -25.41 8.50 5.58
N ILE A 240 -25.78 8.27 4.31
CA ILE A 240 -27.17 8.03 3.94
C ILE A 240 -27.68 6.72 4.55
N TRP A 241 -26.86 5.67 4.56
CA TRP A 241 -27.23 4.41 5.20
C TRP A 241 -27.44 4.56 6.70
N ALA A 242 -26.53 5.27 7.40
CA ALA A 242 -26.65 5.54 8.82
C ALA A 242 -27.92 6.34 9.14
N TYR A 243 -28.27 7.31 8.30
CA TYR A 243 -29.53 8.05 8.40
C TYR A 243 -30.76 7.16 8.18
N GLN A 244 -30.78 6.39 7.09
CA GLN A 244 -31.90 5.50 6.73
C GLN A 244 -32.15 4.40 7.77
N ASN A 245 -31.11 3.95 8.48
CA ASN A 245 -31.21 2.96 9.55
C ASN A 245 -31.40 3.61 10.93
N GLY A 246 -31.61 4.92 11.02
CA GLY A 246 -31.89 5.59 12.29
C GLY A 246 -30.71 5.64 13.27
N LEU A 247 -29.47 5.45 12.79
CA LEU A 247 -28.29 5.63 13.63
C LEU A 247 -28.09 7.11 13.99
N THR A 248 -28.54 8.01 13.12
CA THR A 248 -28.58 9.46 13.37
C THR A 248 -29.70 10.12 12.57
N SER A 249 -30.21 11.24 13.07
CA SER A 249 -31.20 12.10 12.40
C SER A 249 -30.59 13.37 11.80
N GLY A 250 -29.27 13.56 11.92
CA GLY A 250 -28.64 14.89 11.75
C GLY A 250 -28.91 15.80 12.95
N TRP A 251 -28.56 17.08 12.81
CA TRP A 251 -28.75 18.12 13.82
C TRP A 251 -29.98 18.98 13.51
N SER A 252 -30.39 19.79 14.49
CA SER A 252 -31.57 20.67 14.38
C SER A 252 -31.42 21.77 13.30
N ASP A 253 -30.19 22.05 12.85
CA ASP A 253 -29.91 22.95 11.73
C ASP A 253 -30.07 22.28 10.35
N GLY A 254 -30.51 21.02 10.32
CA GLY A 254 -30.74 20.24 9.10
C GLY A 254 -29.47 19.64 8.48
N LYS A 255 -28.31 19.73 9.16
CA LYS A 255 -27.02 19.21 8.67
C LYS A 255 -26.62 17.90 9.34
N MET A 256 -25.69 17.17 8.73
CA MET A 256 -25.16 15.91 9.27
C MET A 256 -24.00 16.11 10.25
N HIS A 257 -23.16 17.12 9.99
CA HIS A 257 -21.92 17.42 10.70
C HIS A 257 -20.98 16.21 10.80
N PRO A 258 -20.54 15.62 9.67
CA PRO A 258 -19.67 14.43 9.69
C PRO A 258 -18.31 14.71 10.35
N GLU A 259 -17.78 15.93 10.24
CA GLU A 259 -16.47 16.29 10.80
C GLU A 259 -16.52 16.70 12.27
N ALA A 260 -17.70 16.76 12.89
CA ALA A 260 -17.80 17.06 14.31
C ALA A 260 -17.22 15.92 15.15
N VAL A 261 -16.34 16.28 16.08
CA VAL A 261 -15.67 15.36 17.01
C VAL A 261 -16.70 14.64 17.87
N ALA A 262 -16.54 13.33 18.03
CA ALA A 262 -17.41 12.50 18.83
C ALA A 262 -16.85 12.29 20.25
N SER A 263 -17.74 12.44 21.24
CA SER A 263 -17.47 12.00 22.60
C SER A 263 -17.68 10.48 22.75
N ARG A 264 -17.22 9.88 23.84
CA ARG A 264 -17.53 8.50 24.21
C ARG A 264 -19.03 8.22 24.29
N ALA A 265 -19.82 9.18 24.77
CA ALA A 265 -21.28 9.07 24.76
C ALA A 265 -21.86 9.06 23.33
N THR A 266 -21.31 9.88 22.43
CA THR A 266 -21.71 9.86 21.01
C THR A 266 -21.37 8.51 20.38
N MET A 267 -20.16 8.01 20.61
CA MET A 267 -19.73 6.68 20.17
C MET A 267 -20.68 5.59 20.68
N ALA A 268 -20.99 5.59 21.99
CA ALA A 268 -21.95 4.68 22.59
C ALA A 268 -23.33 4.72 21.92
N ALA A 269 -23.87 5.92 21.66
CA ALA A 269 -25.17 6.08 21.03
C ALA A 269 -25.22 5.46 19.62
N PHE A 270 -24.19 5.66 18.79
CA PHE A 270 -24.13 5.07 17.45
C PHE A 270 -24.08 3.54 17.49
N PHE A 271 -23.19 2.96 18.31
CA PHE A 271 -23.04 1.51 18.41
C PHE A 271 -24.25 0.84 19.07
N TYR A 272 -24.86 1.47 20.07
CA TYR A 272 -26.07 0.98 20.71
C TYR A 272 -27.21 0.86 19.69
N ARG A 273 -27.47 1.93 18.93
CA ARG A 273 -28.51 1.93 17.89
C ARG A 273 -28.25 0.86 16.83
N TYR A 274 -27.01 0.70 16.39
CA TYR A 274 -26.64 -0.34 15.41
C TYR A 274 -26.92 -1.75 15.93
N LYS A 275 -26.52 -2.05 17.17
CA LYS A 275 -26.72 -3.37 17.81
C LYS A 275 -28.18 -3.66 18.20
N HIS A 276 -29.06 -2.68 18.09
CA HIS A 276 -30.50 -2.81 18.34
C HIS A 276 -31.34 -2.60 17.08
N LEU A 277 -30.73 -2.67 15.88
CA LEU A 277 -31.50 -2.71 14.65
C LEU A 277 -32.32 -4.01 14.59
N PRO A 278 -33.54 -4.02 14.00
CA PRO A 278 -34.37 -5.22 13.93
C PRO A 278 -33.69 -6.42 13.24
N SER A 279 -32.72 -6.15 12.36
CA SER A 279 -31.96 -7.15 11.61
C SER A 279 -30.70 -7.65 12.33
N SER A 280 -30.28 -7.07 13.46
CA SER A 280 -29.16 -7.59 14.23
C SER A 280 -29.63 -8.77 15.09
N THR A 281 -29.20 -9.98 14.73
CA THR A 281 -29.53 -11.22 15.44
C THR A 281 -28.98 -11.20 16.87
N GLY A 282 -29.89 -11.33 17.84
CA GLY A 282 -29.58 -11.66 19.24
C GLY A 282 -29.54 -10.45 20.17
N THR A 283 -30.67 -10.12 20.79
CA THR A 283 -30.65 -9.38 22.05
C THR A 283 -30.06 -10.30 23.11
N ARG A 284 -28.73 -10.34 23.23
CA ARG A 284 -28.09 -10.96 24.40
C ARG A 284 -28.63 -10.22 25.62
N TRP A 285 -29.27 -10.96 26.54
CA TRP A 285 -29.56 -10.45 27.86
C TRP A 285 -28.25 -9.94 28.44
N TYR A 286 -28.20 -8.65 28.71
CA TYR A 286 -27.04 -8.02 29.29
C TYR A 286 -27.45 -7.41 30.63
N ASN A 287 -26.64 -7.62 31.66
CA ASN A 287 -26.93 -7.10 33.00
C ASN A 287 -26.18 -5.78 33.20
N PRO A 288 -26.84 -4.61 33.06
CA PRO A 288 -26.17 -3.32 33.04
C PRO A 288 -25.38 -3.01 34.29
N THR A 289 -24.07 -2.87 34.11
CA THR A 289 -23.21 -2.23 35.09
C THR A 289 -23.33 -0.72 34.87
N THR A 290 -23.88 -0.02 35.85
CA THR A 290 -23.96 1.45 35.79
C THR A 290 -22.59 2.02 36.17
N PRO A 291 -21.93 2.81 35.29
CA PRO A 291 -20.68 3.50 35.63
C PRO A 291 -20.91 4.48 36.78
N ALA A 292 -19.91 4.69 37.65
CA ALA A 292 -20.09 5.52 38.83
C ALA A 292 -20.30 7.02 38.54
N ASP A 293 -19.85 7.48 37.37
CA ASP A 293 -20.03 8.84 36.87
C ASP A 293 -21.32 9.02 36.05
N MET A 294 -22.25 8.07 36.11
CA MET A 294 -23.53 8.12 35.40
C MET A 294 -24.73 7.89 36.33
N LYS A 295 -25.85 8.56 36.02
CA LYS A 295 -27.10 8.43 36.77
C LYS A 295 -28.31 8.34 35.82
N PRO A 296 -29.39 7.64 36.21
CA PRO A 296 -30.64 7.67 35.46
C PRO A 296 -31.06 9.12 35.14
N GLY A 297 -31.39 9.38 33.87
CA GLY A 297 -31.71 10.72 33.37
C GLY A 297 -30.54 11.51 32.79
N SER A 298 -29.28 11.06 32.97
CA SER A 298 -28.15 11.63 32.23
C SER A 298 -28.29 11.42 30.71
N PRO A 299 -27.81 12.35 29.86
CA PRO A 299 -27.79 12.15 28.41
C PRO A 299 -27.08 10.84 28.03
N PHE A 300 -27.70 10.08 27.12
CA PHE A 300 -27.21 8.78 26.67
C PHE A 300 -26.95 7.75 27.79
N PHE A 301 -27.69 7.85 28.92
CA PHE A 301 -27.49 6.98 30.08
C PHE A 301 -27.52 5.49 29.72
N VAL A 302 -28.51 5.07 28.93
CA VAL A 302 -28.69 3.67 28.55
C VAL A 302 -27.55 3.20 27.65
N GLU A 303 -27.20 4.00 26.65
CA GLU A 303 -26.20 3.65 25.64
C GLU A 303 -24.80 3.60 26.25
N CYS A 304 -24.45 4.57 27.09
CA CYS A 304 -23.18 4.58 27.80
C CYS A 304 -23.08 3.44 28.81
N SER A 305 -24.16 3.20 29.58
CA SER A 305 -24.23 2.08 30.52
C SER A 305 -24.13 0.75 29.81
N TRP A 306 -24.67 0.60 28.60
CA TRP A 306 -24.53 -0.59 27.75
C TRP A 306 -23.11 -0.74 27.18
N LEU A 307 -22.49 0.33 26.70
CA LEU A 307 -21.16 0.21 26.09
C LEU A 307 -20.07 -0.06 27.13
N HIS A 308 -20.07 0.66 28.27
CA HIS A 308 -19.16 0.40 29.42
C HIS A 308 -19.16 -1.07 29.88
N SER A 309 -20.34 -1.62 29.71
CA SER A 309 -20.76 -2.90 30.14
C SER A 309 -20.31 -4.02 29.20
N SER A 310 -20.50 -3.82 27.90
CA SER A 310 -20.10 -4.75 26.84
C SER A 310 -18.61 -4.66 26.46
N VAL A 311 -17.96 -3.51 26.68
CA VAL A 311 -16.60 -3.23 26.19
C VAL A 311 -15.73 -2.67 27.30
N ASN A 312 -14.56 -3.26 27.50
CA ASN A 312 -13.47 -2.62 28.23
C ASN A 312 -12.72 -1.67 27.29
N ILE A 313 -13.15 -0.41 27.25
CA ILE A 313 -12.57 0.62 26.37
C ILE A 313 -11.19 1.06 26.87
N ASP A 314 -10.96 1.10 28.19
CA ASP A 314 -9.72 1.61 28.80
C ASP A 314 -8.83 0.43 29.24
N THR A 315 -7.83 0.15 28.41
CA THR A 315 -6.94 -1.02 28.56
C THR A 315 -6.07 -0.98 29.82
N SER A 316 -5.91 0.19 30.45
CA SER A 316 -5.19 0.34 31.72
C SER A 316 -5.84 -0.41 32.89
N TYR A 317 -7.09 -0.87 32.73
CA TYR A 317 -7.80 -1.69 33.70
C TYR A 317 -7.94 -3.12 33.20
N TYR A 318 -7.53 -4.09 34.02
CA TYR A 318 -7.65 -5.53 33.72
C TYR A 318 -9.09 -5.95 33.36
N TYR A 319 -10.09 -5.39 34.05
CA TYR A 319 -11.51 -5.69 33.80
C TYR A 319 -12.27 -4.51 33.18
N LYS A 320 -12.44 -3.40 33.93
CA LYS A 320 -12.95 -2.13 33.41
C LYS A 320 -12.71 -1.00 34.40
N SER A 321 -12.67 0.23 33.88
CA SER A 321 -12.70 1.43 34.72
C SER A 321 -14.02 1.55 35.48
N LYS A 322 -13.98 2.19 36.66
CA LYS A 322 -15.17 2.54 37.45
C LYS A 322 -16.06 3.56 36.72
N ASP A 323 -15.44 4.47 35.98
CA ASP A 323 -16.10 5.58 35.30
C ASP A 323 -16.14 5.34 33.79
N PHE A 324 -17.17 5.83 33.12
CA PHE A 324 -17.29 5.75 31.67
C PHE A 324 -16.74 7.00 30.96
N ARG A 325 -16.70 8.15 31.63
CA ARG A 325 -16.24 9.44 31.11
C ARG A 325 -16.99 9.85 29.82
N PRO A 326 -18.33 10.05 29.87
CA PRO A 326 -19.18 10.22 28.68
C PRO A 326 -18.81 11.43 27.82
N THR A 327 -18.22 12.47 28.41
CA THR A 327 -17.80 13.70 27.72
C THR A 327 -16.39 13.63 27.15
N LYS A 328 -15.59 12.60 27.47
CA LYS A 328 -14.25 12.42 26.91
C LYS A 328 -14.36 12.31 25.39
N ILE A 329 -13.50 13.02 24.67
CA ILE A 329 -13.33 12.83 23.22
C ILE A 329 -12.86 11.40 22.99
N ALA A 330 -13.55 10.69 22.11
CA ALA A 330 -13.18 9.33 21.74
C ALA A 330 -11.98 9.36 20.76
N THR A 331 -11.03 8.47 20.96
CA THR A 331 -9.87 8.31 20.06
C THR A 331 -10.08 7.17 19.07
N ARG A 332 -9.25 7.11 18.02
CA ARG A 332 -9.32 6.04 17.01
C ARG A 332 -8.97 4.67 17.55
N GLU A 333 -8.03 4.59 18.49
CA GLU A 333 -7.72 3.33 19.18
C GLU A 333 -8.89 2.85 20.05
N GLU A 334 -9.60 3.76 20.74
CA GLU A 334 -10.81 3.41 21.48
C GLU A 334 -11.92 2.91 20.54
N LEU A 335 -12.05 3.50 19.35
CA LEU A 335 -12.96 3.02 18.31
C LEU A 335 -12.59 1.61 17.83
N ALA A 336 -11.31 1.34 17.58
CA ALA A 336 -10.83 0.01 17.21
C ALA A 336 -11.15 -1.03 18.29
N ARG A 337 -10.94 -0.67 19.57
CA ARG A 337 -11.29 -1.50 20.72
C ARG A 337 -12.78 -1.84 20.76
N VAL A 338 -13.64 -0.83 20.57
CA VAL A 338 -15.10 -1.01 20.55
C VAL A 338 -15.53 -1.94 19.42
N LEU A 339 -15.01 -1.75 18.21
CA LEU A 339 -15.34 -2.62 17.06
C LEU A 339 -14.93 -4.07 17.30
N SER A 340 -13.72 -4.28 17.82
CA SER A 340 -13.17 -5.61 18.13
C SER A 340 -13.99 -6.32 19.20
N MET A 341 -14.23 -5.69 20.36
CA MET A 341 -14.95 -6.32 21.47
C MET A 341 -16.45 -6.50 21.24
N LEU A 342 -17.04 -5.77 20.29
CA LEU A 342 -18.43 -5.96 19.89
C LEU A 342 -18.60 -7.01 18.78
N ASP A 343 -17.56 -7.78 18.45
CA ASP A 343 -17.54 -8.78 17.38
C ASP A 343 -17.98 -8.18 16.03
N MET A 344 -17.61 -6.92 15.77
CA MET A 344 -17.97 -6.20 14.53
C MET A 344 -16.91 -6.37 13.43
N LEU A 345 -15.91 -7.21 13.67
CA LEU A 345 -14.82 -7.50 12.74
C LEU A 345 -14.94 -8.90 12.12
N ASP A 346 -15.73 -9.79 12.73
CA ASP A 346 -15.90 -11.18 12.32
C ASP A 346 -17.02 -11.35 11.30
N THR A 347 -16.79 -10.81 10.11
CA THR A 347 -17.67 -11.07 8.97
C THR A 347 -16.90 -11.09 7.64
N ILE A 348 -15.76 -11.79 7.56
CA ILE A 348 -15.42 -12.50 6.32
C ILE A 348 -15.86 -13.95 6.53
N PRO A 349 -17.01 -14.40 5.98
CA PRO A 349 -17.29 -15.82 5.91
C PRO A 349 -16.38 -16.39 4.82
N ASN A 350 -15.63 -17.44 5.18
CA ASN A 350 -14.79 -18.22 4.30
C ASN A 350 -13.54 -17.48 3.77
N SER A 351 -12.49 -17.40 4.60
CA SER A 351 -11.20 -17.80 4.03
C SER A 351 -11.27 -19.32 3.84
N PRO A 352 -11.10 -19.88 2.63
CA PRO A 352 -11.14 -21.32 2.39
C PRO A 352 -9.93 -22.08 2.97
N TYR A 353 -9.30 -21.58 4.03
CA TYR A 353 -8.00 -22.07 4.53
C TYR A 353 -7.89 -22.14 6.06
N LEU A 354 -9.01 -22.23 6.79
CA LEU A 354 -9.00 -22.61 8.21
C LEU A 354 -10.11 -23.63 8.44
N ASP A 355 -9.92 -24.80 7.85
CA ASP A 355 -10.30 -26.11 8.35
C ASP A 355 -9.34 -27.10 7.66
N ASP A 356 -8.21 -27.33 8.33
CA ASP A 356 -7.44 -28.58 8.45
C ASP A 356 -6.31 -28.36 9.49
#